data_AF-A0A521LCT0-F1
#
_entry.id   AF-A0A521LCT0-F1
#
_cell.length_a   1.000
_cell.length_b   1.000
_cell.length_c   1.000
_cell.angle_alpha   90.00
_cell.angle_beta   90.00
_cell.angle_gamma   90.00
#
_symmetry.space_group_name_H-M   'P 1'
#
loop_
_entity.id
_entity.type
_entity.pdbx_description
1 polymer ?
#
loop_
_entity_poly.entity_id
_entity_poly.type
_entity_poly.pdbx_seq_one_letter_code
_entity_poly.pdbx_strand_id
1 'polypeptide(L)'
;MKTKAAVCFEAGKNLEIETVDLEGPKFGEVLVEIKASGVCHTDEFTRSGGDPEGLFPVIFGHEGAGVVVDVGPGVISLKKGDHVIPLYTPECRACKSCLSGKTNLCTAIRGTQGQGVMPDGTSRFSLKGKKIHHYMGCSTFANHTVLPEIALAKIR
;
A
#
# COMPACT_ATOMS: atom_id res chain seq x y z
N MET A 1 12.71 -9.19 2.34
CA MET A 1 13.48 -8.53 3.42
C MET A 1 12.68 -8.55 4.72
N LYS A 2 13.31 -8.28 5.87
CA LYS A 2 12.59 -8.00 7.10
C LYS A 2 12.33 -6.49 7.22
N THR A 3 11.16 -6.10 7.71
CA THR A 3 10.84 -4.69 7.96
C THR A 3 10.01 -4.55 9.23
N LYS A 4 10.17 -3.43 9.94
CA LYS A 4 9.37 -3.11 11.12
C LYS A 4 8.05 -2.49 10.69
N ALA A 5 6.94 -2.96 11.24
CA ALA A 5 5.60 -2.49 10.92
C ALA A 5 4.69 -2.49 12.15
N ALA A 6 3.67 -1.63 12.13
CA ALA A 6 2.58 -1.65 13.11
C ALA A 6 1.43 -2.49 12.53
N VAL A 7 1.23 -3.68 13.10
CA VAL A 7 0.25 -4.67 12.62
C VAL A 7 -0.97 -4.63 13.53
N CYS A 8 -2.17 -4.57 12.96
CA CYS A 8 -3.40 -4.81 13.69
C CYS A 8 -3.89 -6.23 13.42
N PHE A 9 -3.94 -7.07 14.45
CA PHE A 9 -4.28 -8.48 14.29
C PHE A 9 -5.79 -8.73 14.21
N GLU A 10 -6.60 -7.91 14.87
CA GLU A 10 -8.05 -8.05 14.98
C GLU A 10 -8.70 -6.66 15.15
N ALA A 11 -9.95 -6.53 14.73
CA ALA A 11 -10.74 -5.32 14.95
C ALA A 11 -10.82 -4.96 16.45
N GLY A 12 -10.77 -3.66 16.73
CA GLY A 12 -10.82 -3.08 18.07
C GLY A 12 -9.50 -3.18 18.86
N LYS A 13 -8.52 -3.97 18.41
CA LYS A 13 -7.23 -4.14 19.10
C LYS A 13 -6.25 -3.01 18.80
N ASN A 14 -5.24 -2.89 19.66
CA ASN A 14 -4.13 -1.98 19.45
C ASN A 14 -3.23 -2.49 18.32
N LEU A 15 -2.49 -1.57 17.71
CA LEU A 15 -1.45 -1.94 16.75
C LEU A 15 -0.23 -2.47 17.54
N GLU A 16 0.30 -3.61 17.09
CA GLU A 16 1.47 -4.25 17.64
C GLU A 16 2.67 -4.02 16.73
N ILE A 17 3.80 -3.65 17.32
CA ILE A 17 5.01 -3.37 16.56
C ILE A 17 5.76 -4.69 16.33
N GLU A 18 5.77 -5.13 15.07
CA GLU A 18 6.31 -6.41 14.65
C GLU A 18 7.44 -6.25 13.64
N THR A 19 8.27 -7.29 13.53
CA THR A 19 9.23 -7.44 12.42
C THR A 19 8.70 -8.47 11.44
N VAL A 20 8.15 -8.00 10.33
CA VAL A 20 7.45 -8.81 9.31
C VAL A 20 8.37 -9.13 8.13
N ASP A 21 8.02 -10.18 7.39
CA ASP A 21 8.59 -10.49 6.10
C ASP A 21 7.91 -9.65 5.02
N LEU A 22 8.71 -8.95 4.22
CA LEU A 22 8.29 -8.17 3.06
C LEU A 22 8.95 -8.75 1.80
N GLU A 23 8.16 -9.28 0.87
CA GLU A 23 8.62 -9.68 -0.45
C GLU A 23 9.06 -8.47 -1.29
N GLY A 24 10.01 -8.67 -2.21
CA GLY A 24 10.45 -7.64 -3.13
C GLY A 24 9.37 -7.29 -4.17
N PRO A 25 9.54 -6.17 -4.92
CA PRO A 25 8.59 -5.75 -5.92
C PRO A 25 8.56 -6.73 -7.10
N LYS A 26 7.35 -7.11 -7.54
CA LYS A 26 7.12 -7.87 -8.79
C LYS A 26 6.87 -6.93 -9.97
N PHE A 27 6.41 -7.47 -11.09
CA PHE A 27 6.17 -6.69 -12.30
C PHE A 27 5.23 -5.50 -12.03
N GLY A 28 5.66 -4.29 -12.41
CA GLY A 28 4.90 -3.05 -12.22
C GLY A 28 4.79 -2.57 -10.77
N GLU A 29 5.63 -3.08 -9.86
CA GLU A 29 5.61 -2.71 -8.44
C GLU A 29 6.91 -2.02 -8.02
N VAL A 30 6.82 -1.27 -6.92
CA VAL A 30 7.90 -0.42 -6.42
C VAL A 30 8.02 -0.61 -4.91
N LEU A 31 9.25 -0.84 -4.45
CA LEU A 31 9.58 -0.87 -3.03
C LEU A 31 9.95 0.53 -2.56
N VAL A 32 9.26 1.01 -1.52
CA VAL A 32 9.44 2.34 -0.96
C VAL A 32 9.84 2.22 0.51
N GLU A 33 10.86 2.98 0.91
CA GLU A 33 11.16 3.24 2.32
C GLU A 33 10.32 4.44 2.78
N ILE A 34 9.41 4.21 3.72
CA ILE A 34 8.54 5.25 4.26
C ILE A 34 9.35 6.10 5.25
N LYS A 35 9.33 7.42 5.04
CA LYS A 35 10.04 8.39 5.88
C LYS A 35 9.10 9.08 6.88
N ALA A 36 7.84 9.23 6.52
CA ALA A 36 6.80 9.76 7.40
C ALA A 36 5.43 9.19 7.00
N SER A 37 4.55 9.05 7.97
CA SER A 37 3.13 8.74 7.77
C SER A 37 2.28 9.52 8.76
N GLY A 38 1.17 10.09 8.28
CA GLY A 38 0.10 10.62 9.12
C GLY A 38 -0.83 9.50 9.61
N VAL A 39 -1.62 9.79 10.64
CA VAL A 39 -2.71 8.93 11.11
C VAL A 39 -4.02 9.62 10.77
N CYS A 40 -4.85 8.96 9.96
CA CYS A 40 -6.15 9.46 9.54
C CYS A 40 -7.28 8.81 10.34
N HIS A 41 -8.42 9.48 10.42
CA HIS A 41 -9.63 8.88 10.97
C HIS A 41 -10.05 7.61 10.22
N THR A 42 -9.79 7.49 8.91
CA THR A 42 -10.12 6.27 8.15
C THR A 42 -9.33 5.05 8.65
N ASP A 43 -8.08 5.22 9.07
CA ASP A 43 -7.30 4.13 9.68
C ASP A 43 -7.95 3.69 11.00
N GLU A 44 -8.39 4.64 11.84
CA GLU A 44 -9.10 4.36 13.09
C GLU A 44 -10.48 3.74 12.86
N PHE A 45 -11.22 4.20 11.85
CA PHE A 45 -12.52 3.66 11.50
C PHE A 45 -12.42 2.18 11.14
N THR A 46 -11.46 1.79 10.30
CA THR A 46 -11.21 0.37 10.01
C THR A 46 -10.68 -0.35 11.25
N ARG A 47 -9.70 0.19 11.98
CA ARG A 47 -9.15 -0.43 13.20
C ARG A 47 -10.25 -0.73 14.22
N SER A 48 -11.22 0.18 14.41
CA SER A 48 -12.30 0.03 15.39
C SER A 48 -13.28 -1.11 15.07
N GLY A 49 -13.30 -1.60 13.83
CA GLY A 49 -14.30 -2.55 13.33
C GLY A 49 -15.61 -1.90 12.87
N GLY A 50 -15.67 -0.56 12.81
CA GLY A 50 -16.81 0.16 12.24
C GLY A 50 -16.91 0.03 10.72
N ASP A 51 -15.79 -0.29 10.05
CA ASP A 51 -15.73 -0.55 8.62
C ASP A 51 -16.16 -2.00 8.29
N PRO A 52 -17.29 -2.22 7.59
CA PRO A 52 -17.74 -3.56 7.23
C PRO A 52 -16.79 -4.27 6.24
N GLU A 53 -15.94 -3.52 5.54
CA GLU A 53 -14.94 -4.06 4.60
C GLU A 53 -13.58 -4.32 5.28
N GLY A 54 -13.47 -4.12 6.60
CA GLY A 54 -12.23 -4.26 7.34
C GLY A 54 -11.65 -5.68 7.29
N LEU A 55 -10.39 -5.80 6.85
CA LEU A 55 -9.66 -7.06 6.78
C LEU A 55 -8.54 -7.09 7.82
N PHE A 56 -8.33 -8.26 8.44
CA PHE A 56 -7.30 -8.47 9.47
C PHE A 56 -6.65 -9.85 9.29
N PRO A 57 -5.36 -10.04 9.61
CA PRO A 57 -4.41 -9.03 10.11
C PRO A 57 -3.98 -8.06 9.00
N VAL A 58 -3.68 -6.80 9.35
CA VAL A 58 -3.43 -5.72 8.39
C VAL A 58 -2.35 -4.74 8.87
N ILE A 59 -1.62 -4.14 7.92
CA ILE A 59 -0.79 -2.96 8.16
C ILE A 59 -1.51 -1.74 7.56
N PHE A 60 -1.99 -0.85 8.43
CA PHE A 60 -2.73 0.36 8.07
C PHE A 60 -1.84 1.47 7.46
N GLY A 61 -2.42 2.65 7.31
CA GLY A 61 -1.75 3.86 6.86
C GLY A 61 -1.87 4.06 5.37
N HIS A 62 -2.36 5.22 4.97
CA HIS A 62 -2.50 5.64 3.56
C HIS A 62 -1.99 7.05 3.27
N GLU A 63 -1.50 7.77 4.29
CA GLU A 63 -1.00 9.14 4.19
C GLU A 63 0.52 9.19 4.46
N GLY A 64 1.30 8.66 3.51
CA GLY A 64 2.76 8.54 3.66
C GLY A 64 3.58 9.35 2.67
N ALA A 65 4.87 9.48 2.95
CA ALA A 65 5.88 9.92 2.00
C ALA A 65 7.17 9.13 2.20
N GLY A 66 7.87 8.83 1.10
CA GLY A 66 9.01 7.94 1.13
C GLY A 66 9.98 8.13 -0.03
N VAL A 67 10.96 7.23 -0.08
CA VAL A 67 11.98 7.19 -1.13
C VAL A 67 11.96 5.81 -1.76
N VAL A 68 12.00 5.75 -3.08
CA VAL A 68 12.08 4.49 -3.82
C VAL A 68 13.41 3.79 -3.52
N VAL A 69 13.34 2.54 -3.05
CA VAL A 69 14.50 1.71 -2.74
C VAL A 69 14.84 0.78 -3.90
N ASP A 70 13.81 0.22 -4.53
CA ASP A 70 13.94 -0.72 -5.64
C ASP A 70 12.67 -0.73 -6.51
N VAL A 71 12.80 -1.18 -7.75
CA VAL A 71 11.69 -1.27 -8.72
C VAL A 71 11.65 -2.64 -9.34
N GLY A 72 10.44 -3.18 -9.52
CA GLY A 72 10.24 -4.44 -10.21
C GLY A 72 10.30 -4.28 -11.74
N PRO A 73 10.31 -5.40 -12.48
CA PRO A 73 10.28 -5.37 -13.94
C PRO A 73 9.08 -4.58 -14.49
N GLY A 74 9.25 -3.89 -15.60
CA GLY A 74 8.15 -3.15 -16.26
C GLY A 74 7.80 -1.79 -15.65
N VAL A 75 8.40 -1.40 -14.53
CA VAL A 75 8.35 -0.02 -14.02
C VAL A 75 9.14 0.88 -14.96
N ILE A 76 8.54 1.99 -15.40
CA ILE A 76 9.12 2.90 -16.41
C ILE A 76 9.19 4.37 -15.98
N SER A 77 8.42 4.75 -14.97
CA SER A 77 8.25 6.14 -14.52
C SER A 77 8.97 6.47 -13.21
N LEU A 78 9.42 5.44 -12.49
CA LEU A 78 10.10 5.56 -11.19
C LEU A 78 11.43 4.82 -11.18
N LYS A 79 12.37 5.32 -10.39
CA LYS A 79 13.66 4.66 -10.14
C LYS A 79 14.12 4.87 -8.70
N LYS A 80 15.08 4.06 -8.27
CA LYS A 80 15.74 4.19 -6.95
C LYS A 80 16.18 5.63 -6.69
N GLY A 81 15.86 6.13 -5.50
CA GLY A 81 16.16 7.48 -5.05
C GLY A 81 15.08 8.53 -5.33
N ASP A 82 14.07 8.21 -6.15
CA ASP A 82 12.94 9.13 -6.35
C ASP A 82 12.15 9.32 -5.05
N HIS A 83 11.78 10.56 -4.76
CA HIS A 83 10.89 10.89 -3.65
C HIS A 83 9.44 10.75 -4.10
N VAL A 84 8.65 10.00 -3.32
CA VAL A 84 7.31 9.61 -3.72
C VAL A 84 6.28 9.76 -2.61
N ILE A 85 5.02 9.96 -3.02
CA ILE A 85 3.83 9.87 -2.17
C ILE A 85 2.94 8.71 -2.68
N PRO A 86 2.56 7.75 -1.83
CA PRO A 86 1.51 6.75 -2.11
C PRO A 86 0.16 7.36 -2.45
N LEU A 87 -0.53 6.77 -3.41
CA LEU A 87 -1.84 7.17 -3.88
C LEU A 87 -2.83 6.04 -3.64
N TYR A 88 -3.68 6.16 -2.61
CA TYR A 88 -4.73 5.16 -2.38
C TYR A 88 -5.78 5.14 -3.51
N THR A 89 -5.89 6.24 -4.26
CA THR A 89 -6.59 6.29 -5.55
C THR A 89 -5.53 6.40 -6.64
N PRO A 90 -5.21 5.32 -7.35
CA PRO A 90 -4.13 5.30 -8.33
C PRO A 90 -4.49 6.11 -9.59
N GLU A 91 -3.54 6.28 -10.50
CA GLU A 91 -3.76 6.87 -11.82
C GLU A 91 -3.12 5.98 -12.90
N CYS A 92 -3.89 5.08 -13.52
CA CYS A 92 -3.34 4.19 -14.55
C CYS A 92 -3.22 4.81 -15.94
N ARG A 93 -3.84 5.99 -16.15
CA ARG A 93 -3.85 6.74 -17.42
C ARG A 93 -4.39 5.99 -18.64
N ALA A 94 -5.05 4.86 -18.44
CA ALA A 94 -5.53 3.99 -19.52
C ALA A 94 -7.00 3.58 -19.38
N CYS A 95 -7.56 3.53 -18.17
CA CYS A 95 -8.95 3.13 -17.99
C CYS A 95 -9.93 4.26 -18.33
N LYS A 96 -11.20 3.89 -18.58
CA LYS A 96 -12.28 4.84 -18.90
C LYS A 96 -12.37 5.99 -17.90
N SER A 97 -12.18 5.74 -16.61
CA SER A 97 -12.22 6.79 -15.58
C SER A 97 -11.09 7.80 -15.75
N CYS A 98 -9.84 7.34 -15.85
CA CYS A 98 -8.67 8.22 -16.03
C CYS A 98 -8.74 9.03 -17.33
N LEU A 99 -9.29 8.46 -18.40
CA LEU A 99 -9.43 9.14 -19.70
C LEU A 99 -10.63 10.09 -19.78
N SER A 100 -11.52 10.09 -18.77
CA SER A 100 -12.82 10.77 -18.88
C SER A 100 -12.79 12.29 -18.76
N GLY A 101 -11.76 12.85 -18.10
CA GLY A 101 -11.72 14.26 -17.70
C GLY A 101 -12.80 14.70 -16.69
N LYS A 102 -13.58 13.75 -16.13
CA LYS A 102 -14.73 14.02 -15.24
C LYS A 102 -14.58 13.42 -13.84
N THR A 103 -13.65 12.50 -13.66
CA THR A 103 -13.41 11.81 -12.38
C THR A 103 -11.93 11.47 -12.23
N ASN A 104 -11.50 11.33 -10.98
CA ASN A 104 -10.18 10.81 -10.61
C ASN A 104 -10.23 9.34 -10.13
N LEU A 105 -11.41 8.70 -10.12
CA LEU A 105 -11.61 7.37 -9.56
C LEU A 105 -11.15 6.27 -10.52
N CYS A 106 -9.83 6.04 -10.56
CA CYS A 106 -9.23 4.94 -11.30
C CYS A 106 -9.80 3.59 -10.85
N THR A 107 -10.08 2.72 -11.82
CA THR A 107 -10.69 1.41 -11.60
C THR A 107 -9.74 0.24 -11.82
N ALA A 108 -8.49 0.51 -12.24
CA ALA A 108 -7.56 -0.51 -12.71
C ALA A 108 -7.26 -1.61 -11.67
N ILE A 109 -7.14 -1.24 -10.39
CA ILE A 109 -6.78 -2.17 -9.31
C ILE A 109 -7.80 -2.15 -8.16
N ARG A 110 -8.96 -1.52 -8.34
CA ARG A 110 -9.94 -1.35 -7.24
C ARG A 110 -10.40 -2.69 -6.67
N GLY A 111 -10.55 -3.72 -7.51
CA GLY A 111 -10.97 -5.05 -7.09
C GLY A 111 -9.99 -5.73 -6.13
N THR A 112 -8.69 -5.72 -6.44
CA THR A 112 -7.65 -6.32 -5.58
C THR A 112 -7.31 -5.44 -4.39
N GLN A 113 -7.31 -4.11 -4.57
CA GLN A 113 -7.05 -3.16 -3.48
C GLN A 113 -8.08 -3.29 -2.35
N GLY A 114 -9.37 -3.47 -2.68
CA GLY A 114 -10.41 -3.73 -1.68
C GLY A 114 -10.27 -5.08 -0.96
N GLN A 115 -9.57 -6.04 -1.56
CA GLN A 115 -9.26 -7.34 -0.96
C GLN A 115 -7.95 -7.32 -0.14
N GLY A 116 -7.30 -6.15 -0.03
CA GLY A 116 -6.06 -5.96 0.71
C GLY A 116 -4.88 -6.73 0.11
N VAL A 117 -4.80 -6.80 -1.23
CA VAL A 117 -3.74 -7.48 -1.97
C VAL A 117 -3.26 -6.66 -3.17
N MET A 118 -2.09 -7.03 -3.70
CA MET A 118 -1.50 -6.45 -4.90
C MET A 118 -2.30 -6.83 -6.16
N PRO A 119 -2.03 -6.21 -7.34
CA PRO A 119 -2.73 -6.53 -8.58
C PRO A 119 -2.65 -8.01 -9.01
N ASP A 120 -1.64 -8.75 -8.55
CA ASP A 120 -1.51 -10.19 -8.77
C ASP A 120 -2.32 -11.07 -7.79
N GLY A 121 -3.12 -10.45 -6.91
CA GLY A 121 -3.95 -11.15 -5.93
C GLY A 121 -3.20 -11.64 -4.68
N THR A 122 -1.91 -11.33 -4.54
CA THR A 122 -1.09 -11.75 -3.40
C THR A 122 -0.70 -10.58 -2.50
N SER A 123 -0.37 -10.85 -1.24
CA SER A 123 0.25 -9.85 -0.37
C SER A 123 1.76 -9.94 -0.46
N ARG A 124 2.44 -8.80 -0.31
CA ARG A 124 3.89 -8.74 -0.08
C ARG A 124 4.27 -8.90 1.39
N PHE A 125 3.33 -8.78 2.32
CA PHE A 125 3.59 -8.90 3.75
C PHE A 125 3.18 -10.27 4.30
N SER A 126 4.05 -10.83 5.12
CA SER A 126 3.71 -12.00 5.95
C SER A 126 4.40 -11.97 7.31
N LEU A 127 3.84 -12.69 8.27
CA LEU A 127 4.44 -12.92 9.58
C LEU A 127 4.38 -14.41 9.88
N LYS A 128 5.55 -15.04 10.04
CA LYS A 128 5.67 -16.50 10.27
C LYS A 128 4.94 -17.31 9.19
N GLY A 129 5.08 -16.88 7.92
CA GLY A 129 4.44 -17.49 6.75
C GLY A 129 2.93 -17.22 6.61
N LYS A 130 2.30 -16.50 7.54
CA LYS A 130 0.89 -16.11 7.43
C LYS A 130 0.78 -14.73 6.77
N LYS A 131 -0.12 -14.63 5.79
CA LYS A 131 -0.43 -13.37 5.08
C LYS A 131 -0.84 -12.26 6.03
N ILE A 132 -0.33 -11.05 5.80
CA ILE A 132 -0.87 -9.79 6.33
C ILE A 132 -1.44 -8.99 5.17
N HIS A 133 -2.64 -8.45 5.32
CA HIS A 133 -3.30 -7.65 4.29
C HIS A 133 -2.60 -6.30 4.08
N HIS A 134 -2.58 -5.86 2.83
CA HIS A 134 -2.32 -4.47 2.47
C HIS A 134 -3.55 -3.63 2.79
N TYR A 135 -3.34 -2.34 3.07
CA TYR A 135 -4.41 -1.40 3.36
C TYR A 135 -4.43 -0.26 2.35
N MET A 136 -5.56 -0.11 1.66
CA MET A 136 -5.80 0.92 0.66
C MET A 136 -4.71 1.02 -0.44
N GLY A 137 -3.97 -0.08 -0.67
CA GLY A 137 -2.86 -0.12 -1.61
C GLY A 137 -1.58 0.60 -1.16
N CYS A 138 -1.51 1.04 0.10
CA CYS A 138 -0.42 1.85 0.63
C CYS A 138 0.37 1.17 1.76
N SER A 139 -0.31 0.80 2.85
CA SER A 139 0.30 0.21 4.07
C SER A 139 1.52 0.98 4.59
N THR A 140 1.34 2.28 4.84
CA THR A 140 2.42 3.20 5.24
C THR A 140 2.82 3.11 6.71
N PHE A 141 2.13 2.33 7.54
CA PHE A 141 2.57 2.00 8.90
C PHE A 141 3.64 0.89 8.94
N ALA A 142 4.52 0.88 7.94
CA ALA A 142 5.71 0.04 7.87
C ALA A 142 6.89 0.88 7.41
N ASN A 143 8.09 0.57 7.90
CA ASN A 143 9.31 1.24 7.43
C ASN A 143 9.54 1.07 5.92
N HIS A 144 9.03 -0.03 5.35
CA HIS A 144 9.05 -0.30 3.92
C HIS A 144 7.72 -0.89 3.48
N THR A 145 7.27 -0.52 2.29
CA THR A 145 6.07 -1.08 1.67
C THR A 145 6.25 -1.20 0.16
N VAL A 146 5.49 -2.09 -0.47
CA VAL A 146 5.49 -2.31 -1.91
C VAL A 146 4.13 -1.90 -2.46
N LEU A 147 4.14 -1.06 -3.49
CA LEU A 147 2.93 -0.56 -4.14
C LEU A 147 3.03 -0.75 -5.66
N PRO A 148 1.90 -0.82 -6.38
CA PRO A 148 1.91 -0.69 -7.82
C PRO A 148 2.47 0.68 -8.24
N GLU A 149 3.22 0.73 -9.33
CA GLU A 149 3.79 1.98 -9.87
C GLU A 149 2.71 3.06 -10.08
N ILE A 150 1.54 2.66 -10.57
CA ILE A 150 0.39 3.56 -10.80
C ILE A 150 -0.19 4.17 -9.52
N ALA A 151 0.23 3.69 -8.35
CA ALA A 151 -0.19 4.16 -7.03
C ALA A 151 0.91 4.98 -6.34
N LEU A 152 1.87 5.53 -7.09
CA LEU A 152 2.95 6.38 -6.57
C LEU A 152 3.10 7.64 -7.42
N ALA A 153 3.11 8.80 -6.78
CA ALA A 153 3.45 10.07 -7.40
C ALA A 153 4.86 10.48 -7.03
N LYS A 154 5.72 10.74 -8.03
CA LYS A 154 7.02 11.40 -7.83
C LYS A 154 6.82 12.88 -7.51
N ILE A 155 7.52 13.39 -6.49
CA ILE A 155 7.31 14.77 -5.98
C ILE A 155 8.55 15.68 -5.99
N ARG A 156 9.74 15.16 -6.33
CA ARG A 156 11.00 15.92 -6.47
C ARG A 156 11.89 15.29 -7.54
#